data_AF-A0A933CZ46-F1
#
_entry.id   AF-A0A933CZ46-F1
#
_cell.length_a   1.000
_cell.length_b   1.000
_cell.length_c   1.000
_cell.angle_alpha   90.00
_cell.angle_beta   90.00
_cell.angle_gamma   90.00
#
_symmetry.space_group_name_H-M   'P 1'
#
loop_
_entity.id
_entity.type
_entity.pdbx_description
1 polymer ?
#
loop_
_entity_poly.entity_id
_entity_poly.type
_entity_poly.pdbx_seq_one_letter_code
_entity_poly.pdbx_strand_id
1 'polypeptide(L)'
;MERNFKEAFFRLDGAWASFELMAIRKREDYLKPFRVVRCKIDEQVEFQDTEVTSTTEATVLIEIFGAEELVAADGRGPVHAVDNAMRKVLEKHYPQLSEVRLEEFDVRLLPYGERTGYDDERGAEAPVRVLGIFSDGHERWGTVGVAEDILQASVECIIDGLEWKLREEHKH
;
A
#
# COMPACT_ATOMS: atom_id res chain seq x y z
N MET A 1 6.17 -19.85 12.47
CA MET A 1 5.74 -20.06 11.07
C MET A 1 4.71 -18.98 10.80
N GLU A 2 5.15 -17.80 10.35
CA GLU A 2 4.24 -16.71 9.95
C GLU A 2 3.34 -17.29 8.87
N ARG A 3 2.04 -17.46 9.17
CA ARG A 3 1.06 -17.74 8.12
C ARG A 3 1.14 -16.55 7.17
N ASN A 4 1.53 -16.79 5.93
CA ASN A 4 1.53 -15.77 4.90
C ASN A 4 0.07 -15.43 4.61
N PHE A 5 -0.49 -14.51 5.39
CA PHE A 5 -1.86 -14.02 5.28
C PHE A 5 -2.17 -13.48 3.89
N LYS A 6 -1.18 -13.26 3.03
CA LYS A 6 -1.42 -12.87 1.64
C LYS A 6 -1.92 -14.04 0.79
N GLU A 7 -1.31 -15.23 0.88
CA GLU A 7 -1.61 -16.35 -0.04
C GLU A 7 -3.04 -16.88 0.05
N ALA A 8 -3.67 -16.83 1.22
CA ALA A 8 -5.04 -17.31 1.42
C ALA A 8 -6.11 -16.37 0.81
N PHE A 9 -5.80 -15.09 0.56
CA PHE A 9 -6.80 -14.06 0.25
C PHE A 9 -6.75 -13.54 -1.20
N PHE A 10 -5.74 -13.86 -1.99
CA PHE A 10 -5.67 -13.44 -3.40
C PHE A 10 -6.77 -14.02 -4.29
N ARG A 11 -7.42 -15.11 -3.86
CA ARG A 11 -8.07 -16.01 -4.83
C ARG A 11 -9.41 -15.55 -5.38
N LEU A 12 -10.03 -14.43 -4.93
CA LEU A 12 -11.44 -14.16 -5.27
C LEU A 12 -11.87 -12.73 -5.62
N ASP A 13 -11.06 -11.67 -5.43
CA ASP A 13 -11.62 -10.29 -5.45
C ASP A 13 -10.80 -9.26 -6.26
N GLY A 14 -10.23 -9.63 -7.42
CA GLY A 14 -9.63 -8.65 -8.35
C GLY A 14 -8.19 -8.19 -8.03
N ALA A 15 -7.56 -8.70 -6.98
CA ALA A 15 -6.19 -8.34 -6.55
C ALA A 15 -5.07 -9.17 -7.24
N TRP A 16 -5.20 -9.43 -8.53
CA TRP A 16 -4.33 -10.36 -9.26
C TRP A 16 -2.87 -9.88 -9.35
N ALA A 17 -2.62 -8.57 -9.41
CA ALA A 17 -1.28 -8.02 -9.55
C ALA A 17 -0.41 -8.29 -8.30
N SER A 18 -0.96 -8.12 -7.09
CA SER A 18 -0.22 -8.46 -5.86
C SER A 18 0.11 -9.97 -5.78
N PHE A 19 -0.76 -10.84 -6.30
CA PHE A 19 -0.48 -12.28 -6.38
C PHE A 19 0.68 -12.57 -7.35
N GLU A 20 0.63 -11.99 -8.55
CA GLU A 20 1.70 -12.16 -9.54
C GLU A 20 3.03 -11.57 -9.05
N LEU A 21 3.01 -10.41 -8.38
CA LEU A 21 4.20 -9.82 -7.76
C LEU A 21 4.85 -10.77 -6.76
N MET A 22 4.07 -11.58 -6.02
CA MET A 22 4.67 -12.57 -5.13
C MET A 22 5.45 -13.66 -5.86
N ALA A 23 5.01 -14.05 -7.06
CA ALA A 23 5.75 -14.98 -7.91
C ALA A 23 6.98 -14.29 -8.53
N ILE A 24 6.81 -13.06 -9.02
CA ILE A 24 7.86 -12.25 -9.64
C ILE A 24 9.00 -12.00 -8.64
N ARG A 25 8.68 -11.59 -7.41
CA ARG A 25 9.64 -11.30 -6.32
C ARG A 25 10.48 -12.51 -5.88
N LYS A 26 10.07 -13.74 -6.23
CA LYS A 26 10.83 -14.96 -5.92
C LYS A 26 11.86 -15.31 -6.99
N ARG A 27 11.84 -14.63 -8.14
CA ARG A 27 12.80 -14.89 -9.22
C ARG A 27 14.17 -14.29 -8.85
N GLU A 28 15.24 -15.00 -9.19
CA GLU A 28 16.61 -14.56 -8.91
C GLU A 28 17.01 -13.31 -9.71
N ASP A 29 16.39 -13.11 -10.88
CA ASP A 29 16.64 -11.98 -11.78
C ASP A 29 15.77 -10.75 -11.48
N TYR A 30 14.91 -10.81 -10.46
CA TYR A 30 14.05 -9.70 -10.11
C TYR A 30 14.75 -8.72 -9.17
N LEU A 31 14.97 -7.51 -9.66
CA LEU A 31 15.40 -6.38 -8.86
C LEU A 31 14.20 -5.49 -8.52
N LYS A 32 13.97 -5.31 -7.22
CA LYS A 32 12.91 -4.43 -6.74
C LYS A 32 13.23 -2.98 -7.17
N PRO A 33 12.29 -2.27 -7.82
CA PRO A 33 12.55 -0.91 -8.31
C PRO A 33 12.82 0.07 -7.17
N PHE A 34 12.09 -0.07 -6.06
CA PHE A 34 12.23 0.76 -4.88
C PHE A 34 11.84 0.01 -3.61
N ARG A 35 12.31 0.49 -2.46
CA ARG A 35 11.93 -0.04 -1.15
C ARG A 35 11.49 1.10 -0.24
N VAL A 36 10.25 1.04 0.22
CA VAL A 36 9.77 1.93 1.29
C VAL A 36 10.37 1.42 2.61
N VAL A 37 11.26 2.22 3.20
CA VAL A 37 12.00 1.88 4.42
C VAL A 37 11.21 2.32 5.66
N ARG A 38 10.55 3.49 5.58
CA ARG A 38 9.78 4.05 6.68
C ARG A 38 8.63 4.89 6.13
N CYS A 39 7.50 4.85 6.81
CA CYS A 39 6.37 5.74 6.60
C CYS A 39 5.93 6.30 7.97
N LYS A 40 5.82 7.62 8.09
CA LYS A 40 5.24 8.31 9.25
C LYS A 40 4.06 9.14 8.73
N ILE A 41 2.96 9.13 9.45
CA ILE A 41 1.83 10.04 9.21
C ILE A 41 1.66 10.94 10.42
N ASP A 42 1.38 12.21 10.15
CA ASP A 42 0.95 13.20 11.11
C ASP A 42 -0.45 13.68 10.70
N GLU A 43 -1.45 13.37 11.52
CA GLU A 43 -2.85 13.71 11.25
C GLU A 43 -3.42 14.50 12.43
N GLN A 44 -3.89 15.70 12.13
CA GLN A 44 -4.59 16.56 13.07
C GLN A 44 -6.04 16.68 12.64
N VAL A 45 -6.94 16.28 13.55
CA VAL A 45 -8.39 16.40 13.37
C VAL A 45 -8.91 17.37 14.41
N GLU A 46 -9.57 18.43 13.95
CA GLU A 46 -10.20 19.42 14.79
C GLU A 46 -11.71 19.22 14.78
N PHE A 47 -12.27 19.02 15.97
CA PHE A 47 -13.70 18.88 16.17
C PHE A 47 -14.27 20.24 16.60
N GLN A 48 -15.04 20.88 15.72
CA GLN A 48 -15.82 22.07 16.02
C GLN A 48 -17.32 21.70 16.06
N ASP A 49 -18.15 22.52 16.72
CA ASP A 49 -19.58 22.22 16.92
C ASP A 49 -20.36 21.99 15.61
N THR A 50 -19.88 22.53 14.49
CA THR A 50 -20.55 22.44 13.18
C THR A 50 -19.69 21.86 12.06
N GLU A 51 -18.40 21.64 12.29
CA GLU A 51 -17.47 21.22 11.25
C GLU A 51 -16.35 20.34 11.82
N VAL A 52 -15.90 19.38 11.02
CA VAL A 52 -14.70 18.58 11.30
C VAL A 52 -13.70 18.87 10.20
N THR A 53 -12.57 19.45 10.56
CA THR A 53 -11.45 19.69 9.63
C THR A 53 -10.31 18.74 9.94
N SER A 54 -9.66 18.21 8.90
CA SER A 54 -8.45 17.41 9.06
C SER A 54 -7.33 17.91 8.17
N THR A 55 -6.12 17.91 8.72
CA THR A 55 -4.88 18.12 7.98
C THR A 55 -4.02 16.88 8.15
N THR A 56 -3.50 16.37 7.04
CA THR A 56 -2.70 15.14 7.05
C THR A 56 -1.43 15.35 6.25
N GLU A 57 -0.29 15.09 6.89
CA GLU A 57 1.04 15.04 6.27
C GLU A 57 1.59 13.62 6.40
N ALA A 58 2.23 13.12 5.34
CA ALA A 58 2.99 11.88 5.40
C ALA A 58 4.46 12.16 5.07
N THR A 59 5.36 11.55 5.84
CA THR A 59 6.80 11.51 5.59
C THR A 59 7.22 10.08 5.26
N VAL A 60 7.82 9.87 4.09
CA VAL A 60 8.25 8.56 3.59
C VAL A 60 9.74 8.56 3.32
N LEU A 61 10.45 7.52 3.79
CA LEU A 61 11.83 7.21 3.43
C LEU A 61 11.81 6.09 2.39
N ILE A 62 12.33 6.36 1.20
CA ILE A 62 12.38 5.41 0.09
C ILE A 62 13.82 5.20 -0.34
N GLU A 63 14.20 3.94 -0.51
CA GLU A 63 15.47 3.55 -1.10
C GLU A 63 15.26 3.21 -2.58
N ILE A 64 16.05 3.84 -3.46
CA ILE A 64 16.05 3.62 -4.92
C ILE A 64 17.52 3.56 -5.37
N PHE A 65 17.89 2.52 -6.12
CA PHE A 65 19.27 2.31 -6.59
C PHE A 65 20.33 2.37 -5.47
N GLY A 66 19.98 1.97 -4.24
CA GLY A 66 20.87 1.99 -3.07
C GLY A 66 21.04 3.36 -2.39
N ALA A 67 20.32 4.39 -2.82
CA ALA A 67 20.27 5.69 -2.16
C ALA A 67 18.92 5.89 -1.46
N GLU A 68 18.94 6.42 -0.24
CA GLU A 68 17.73 6.74 0.52
C GLU A 68 17.35 8.21 0.34
N GLU A 69 16.06 8.48 0.09
CA GLU A 69 15.49 9.82 0.04
C GLU A 69 14.31 9.92 1.01
N LEU A 70 14.31 10.95 1.86
CA LEU A 70 13.24 11.27 2.80
C LEU A 70 12.40 12.43 2.26
N VAL A 71 11.11 12.22 2.06
CA VAL A 71 10.20 13.25 1.53
C VAL A 71 8.90 13.30 2.33
N ALA A 72 8.39 14.52 2.51
CA ALA A 72 7.08 14.79 3.08
C ALA A 72 6.09 15.33 2.04
N ALA A 73 4.81 14.99 2.20
CA ALA A 73 3.73 15.56 1.41
C ALA A 73 2.41 15.61 2.18
N ASP A 74 1.64 16.64 1.92
CA ASP A 74 0.26 16.77 2.38
C ASP A 74 -0.70 15.93 1.54
N GLY A 75 -1.84 15.61 2.14
CA GLY A 75 -2.93 14.92 1.46
C GLY A 75 -4.28 15.17 2.09
N ARG A 76 -5.31 14.81 1.34
CA ARG A 76 -6.70 14.72 1.82
C ARG A 76 -6.88 13.38 2.55
N GLY A 77 -6.33 13.29 3.75
CA GLY A 77 -6.27 12.05 4.53
C GLY A 77 -4.97 11.26 4.34
N PRO A 78 -4.76 10.22 5.18
CA PRO A 78 -3.49 9.52 5.33
C PRO A 78 -3.04 8.81 4.06
N VAL A 79 -3.94 8.09 3.39
CA VAL A 79 -3.64 7.31 2.19
C VAL A 79 -3.17 8.22 1.04
N HIS A 80 -3.85 9.35 0.84
CA HIS A 80 -3.50 10.32 -0.19
C HIS A 80 -2.18 11.03 0.12
N ALA A 81 -1.92 11.36 1.39
CA ALA A 81 -0.65 11.97 1.80
C ALA A 81 0.53 11.04 1.53
N VAL A 82 0.39 9.75 1.85
CA VAL A 82 1.39 8.72 1.56
C VAL A 82 1.63 8.57 0.06
N ASP A 83 0.58 8.43 -0.74
CA ASP A 83 0.69 8.30 -2.21
C ASP A 83 1.43 9.52 -2.80
N ASN A 84 1.08 10.73 -2.37
CA ASN A 84 1.76 11.96 -2.79
C ASN A 84 3.24 11.97 -2.38
N ALA A 85 3.56 11.56 -1.15
CA ALA A 85 4.95 11.53 -0.67
C ALA A 85 5.80 10.51 -1.45
N MET A 86 5.23 9.33 -1.75
CA MET A 86 5.89 8.33 -2.59
C MET A 86 6.12 8.85 -3.99
N ARG A 87 5.11 9.43 -4.63
CA ARG A 87 5.18 9.95 -6.00
C ARG A 87 6.20 11.07 -6.15
N LYS A 88 6.31 11.97 -5.17
CA LYS A 88 7.34 13.04 -5.18
C LYS A 88 8.76 12.50 -5.35
N VAL A 89 9.06 11.31 -4.84
CA VAL A 89 10.37 10.66 -5.02
C VAL A 89 10.35 9.81 -6.28
N LEU A 90 9.37 8.91 -6.39
CA LEU A 90 9.36 7.87 -7.41
C LEU A 90 9.21 8.43 -8.83
N GLU A 91 8.41 9.48 -9.05
CA GLU A 91 8.22 10.06 -10.39
C GLU A 91 9.47 10.76 -10.94
N LYS A 92 10.44 11.12 -10.07
CA LYS A 92 11.75 11.62 -10.53
C LYS A 92 12.57 10.53 -11.22
N HIS A 93 12.42 9.28 -10.78
CA HIS A 93 13.16 8.12 -11.28
C HIS A 93 12.35 7.29 -12.28
N TYR A 94 11.02 7.30 -12.14
CA TYR A 94 10.06 6.53 -12.92
C TYR A 94 8.91 7.44 -13.38
N PRO A 95 9.12 8.32 -14.38
CA PRO A 95 8.13 9.31 -14.82
C PRO A 95 6.78 8.70 -15.25
N GLN A 96 6.79 7.46 -15.74
CA GLN A 96 5.59 6.70 -16.12
C GLN A 96 4.62 6.44 -14.95
N LEU A 97 5.06 6.57 -13.70
CA LEU A 97 4.16 6.47 -12.55
C LEU A 97 3.16 7.63 -12.49
N SER A 98 3.45 8.76 -13.14
CA SER A 98 2.52 9.89 -13.24
C SER A 98 1.22 9.55 -14.00
N GLU A 99 1.24 8.49 -14.81
CA GLU A 99 0.06 7.97 -15.52
C GLU A 99 -0.83 7.12 -14.60
N VAL A 100 -0.26 6.52 -13.55
CA VAL A 100 -0.94 5.59 -12.65
C VAL A 100 -1.90 6.32 -11.74
N ARG A 101 -3.15 5.88 -11.71
CA ARG A 101 -4.21 6.39 -10.82
C ARG A 101 -4.76 5.26 -9.96
N LEU A 102 -4.99 5.56 -8.68
CA LEU A 102 -5.81 4.73 -7.78
C LEU A 102 -7.29 5.09 -8.03
N GLU A 103 -8.02 4.20 -8.69
CA GLU A 103 -9.43 4.39 -9.08
C GLU A 103 -10.41 3.99 -7.98
N GLU A 104 -10.12 2.89 -7.29
CA GLU A 104 -10.97 2.36 -6.21
C GLU A 104 -10.12 1.96 -5.01
N PHE A 105 -10.63 2.20 -3.81
CA PHE A 105 -9.96 1.87 -2.55
C PHE A 105 -11.00 1.39 -1.54
N ASP A 106 -11.05 0.07 -1.31
CA ASP A 106 -12.02 -0.60 -0.45
C ASP A 106 -11.29 -1.22 0.75
N VAL A 107 -11.71 -0.85 1.96
CA VAL A 107 -11.12 -1.32 3.23
C VAL A 107 -12.13 -2.19 3.95
N ARG A 108 -11.73 -3.41 4.32
CA ARG A 108 -12.57 -4.35 5.06
C ARG A 108 -11.84 -4.90 6.27
N LEU A 109 -12.54 -4.94 7.40
CA LEU A 109 -12.15 -5.77 8.52
C LEU A 109 -12.43 -7.23 8.15
N LEU A 110 -11.42 -8.09 8.30
CA LEU A 110 -11.61 -9.51 8.11
C LEU A 110 -12.29 -10.07 9.38
N PRO A 111 -13.42 -10.80 9.23
CA PRO A 111 -14.10 -11.37 10.38
C PRO A 111 -13.15 -12.33 11.11
N TYR A 112 -13.12 -12.23 12.44
CA TYR A 112 -12.45 -13.22 13.29
C TYR A 112 -13.17 -14.56 13.15
N GLY A 113 -12.69 -15.39 12.23
CA GLY A 113 -13.19 -16.74 12.02
C GLY A 113 -12.01 -17.64 11.67
N GLU A 114 -11.64 -18.52 12.62
CA GLU A 114 -10.56 -19.51 12.58
C GLU A 114 -9.16 -19.05 13.07
N ARG A 115 -9.10 -18.48 14.28
CA ARG A 115 -7.93 -18.72 15.15
C ARG A 115 -8.41 -19.40 16.44
N THR A 116 -7.66 -20.44 16.78
CA THR A 116 -7.82 -21.38 17.88
C THR A 116 -8.10 -20.69 19.21
N GLY A 117 -8.90 -21.33 20.06
CA GLY A 117 -9.23 -20.84 21.41
C GLY A 117 -8.02 -20.33 22.19
N TYR A 118 -8.31 -19.42 23.12
CA TYR A 118 -7.42 -18.46 23.79
C TYR A 118 -7.24 -17.14 23.02
N ASP A 119 -8.20 -16.22 23.22
CA ASP A 119 -7.94 -14.80 23.57
C ASP A 119 -9.25 -13.99 23.36
N ASP A 120 -10.10 -13.97 24.40
CA ASP A 120 -11.29 -13.08 24.49
C ASP A 120 -10.88 -11.66 24.97
N GLU A 121 -9.59 -11.31 24.83
CA GLU A 121 -8.96 -10.09 25.36
C GLU A 121 -8.38 -9.17 24.27
N ARG A 122 -8.60 -9.45 22.99
CA ARG A 122 -8.12 -8.63 21.87
C ARG A 122 -9.28 -7.86 21.26
N GLY A 123 -9.35 -6.56 21.54
CA GLY A 123 -10.41 -5.67 21.06
C GLY A 123 -10.42 -5.47 19.54
N ALA A 124 -10.32 -4.22 19.07
CA ALA A 124 -10.38 -3.82 17.65
C ALA A 124 -9.23 -4.35 16.75
N GLU A 125 -8.51 -5.40 17.15
CA GLU A 125 -7.32 -5.97 16.49
C GLU A 125 -7.64 -6.88 15.29
N ALA A 126 -8.78 -6.67 14.63
CA ALA A 126 -9.16 -7.49 13.48
C ALA A 126 -8.23 -7.19 12.31
N PRO A 127 -7.65 -8.21 11.63
CA PRO A 127 -6.85 -7.98 10.45
C PRO A 127 -7.62 -7.16 9.41
N VAL A 128 -6.96 -6.14 8.90
CA VAL A 128 -7.47 -5.24 7.88
C VAL A 128 -7.02 -5.75 6.53
N ARG A 129 -7.97 -5.81 5.60
CA ARG A 129 -7.70 -6.00 4.17
C ARG A 129 -8.02 -4.71 3.43
N VAL A 130 -7.10 -4.28 2.58
CA VAL A 130 -7.27 -3.15 1.66
C VAL A 130 -7.17 -3.67 0.24
N LEU A 131 -8.19 -3.43 -0.59
CA LEU A 131 -8.18 -3.66 -2.03
C LEU A 131 -8.04 -2.30 -2.74
N GLY A 132 -7.00 -2.16 -3.55
CA GLY A 132 -6.80 -1.00 -4.41
C GLY A 132 -6.93 -1.40 -5.88
N ILE A 133 -7.67 -0.64 -6.67
CA ILE A 133 -7.71 -0.80 -8.12
C ILE A 133 -7.00 0.37 -8.77
N PHE A 134 -5.98 0.05 -9.56
CA PHE A 134 -5.11 0.99 -10.24
C PHE A 134 -5.29 0.91 -11.76
N SER A 135 -4.99 2.00 -12.44
CA SER A 135 -5.03 2.11 -13.90
C SER A 135 -4.00 3.11 -14.40
N ASP A 136 -3.37 2.84 -15.53
CA ASP A 136 -2.51 3.80 -16.25
C ASP A 136 -3.17 4.31 -17.56
N GLY A 137 -4.48 4.09 -17.70
CA GLY A 137 -5.25 4.38 -18.91
C GLY A 137 -5.14 3.31 -20.01
N HIS A 138 -4.25 2.32 -19.88
CA HIS A 138 -4.08 1.21 -20.83
C HIS A 138 -4.40 -0.13 -20.17
N GLU A 139 -3.82 -0.39 -19.02
CA GLU A 139 -4.04 -1.56 -18.18
C GLU A 139 -4.76 -1.15 -16.89
N ARG A 140 -5.62 -2.03 -16.39
CA ARG A 140 -6.26 -1.90 -15.08
C ARG A 140 -5.92 -3.12 -14.24
N TRP A 141 -5.42 -2.90 -13.02
CA TRP A 141 -4.97 -3.97 -12.15
C TRP A 141 -5.40 -3.73 -10.70
N GLY A 142 -5.58 -4.80 -9.95
CA GLY A 142 -5.91 -4.72 -8.53
C GLY A 142 -4.78 -5.25 -7.66
N THR A 143 -4.56 -4.60 -6.53
CA THR A 143 -3.60 -4.98 -5.51
C THR A 143 -4.26 -5.09 -4.14
N VAL A 144 -3.62 -5.81 -3.23
CA VAL A 144 -4.16 -6.02 -1.89
C VAL A 144 -3.07 -5.92 -0.83
N GLY A 145 -3.37 -5.16 0.22
CA GLY A 145 -2.61 -5.17 1.47
C GLY A 145 -3.41 -5.84 2.58
N VAL A 146 -2.74 -6.63 3.40
CA VAL A 146 -3.36 -7.30 4.56
C VAL A 146 -2.43 -7.14 5.75
N ALA A 147 -2.88 -6.47 6.80
CA ALA A 147 -2.12 -6.24 8.01
C ALA A 147 -3.06 -6.08 9.23
N GLU A 148 -2.52 -6.15 10.43
CA GLU A 148 -3.30 -5.86 11.65
C GLU A 148 -3.65 -4.37 11.77
N ASP A 149 -2.89 -3.51 11.08
CA ASP A 149 -3.06 -2.06 11.05
C ASP A 149 -3.54 -1.55 9.68
N ILE A 150 -4.50 -0.62 9.69
CA ILE A 150 -5.10 -0.06 8.47
C ILE A 150 -4.05 0.69 7.65
N LEU A 151 -3.16 1.43 8.31
CA LEU A 151 -2.14 2.21 7.63
C LEU A 151 -1.14 1.27 6.94
N GLN A 152 -0.65 0.25 7.64
CA GLN A 152 0.23 -0.74 7.04
C GLN A 152 -0.42 -1.42 5.82
N ALA A 153 -1.65 -1.90 5.94
CA ALA A 153 -2.36 -2.53 4.82
C ALA A 153 -2.53 -1.56 3.63
N SER A 154 -2.80 -0.29 3.91
CA SER A 154 -2.94 0.75 2.89
C SER A 154 -1.62 1.02 2.15
N VAL A 155 -0.53 1.16 2.90
CA VAL A 155 0.82 1.39 2.36
C VAL A 155 1.26 0.21 1.48
N GLU A 156 1.07 -1.03 1.96
CA GLU A 156 1.41 -2.22 1.18
C GLU A 156 0.62 -2.32 -0.12
N CYS A 157 -0.68 -1.98 -0.09
CA CYS A 157 -1.53 -1.95 -1.28
C CYS A 157 -1.02 -0.96 -2.33
N ILE A 158 -0.62 0.25 -1.91
CA ILE A 158 -0.05 1.28 -2.78
C ILE A 158 1.30 0.84 -3.35
N ILE A 159 2.18 0.30 -2.51
CA ILE A 159 3.51 -0.18 -2.95
C ILE A 159 3.35 -1.22 -4.06
N ASP A 160 2.49 -2.23 -3.86
CA ASP A 160 2.23 -3.24 -4.87
C ASP A 160 1.63 -2.61 -6.13
N GLY A 161 0.74 -1.62 -6.00
CA GLY A 161 0.10 -0.93 -7.12
C GLY A 161 1.11 -0.21 -8.02
N LEU A 162 2.06 0.52 -7.42
CA LEU A 162 3.12 1.22 -8.14
C LEU A 162 4.19 0.26 -8.67
N GLU A 163 4.59 -0.75 -7.89
CA GLU A 163 5.55 -1.77 -8.31
C GLU A 163 5.04 -2.59 -9.50
N TRP A 164 3.73 -2.85 -9.57
CA TRP A 164 3.11 -3.53 -10.72
C TRP A 164 3.39 -2.80 -12.03
N LYS A 165 3.25 -1.46 -12.07
CA LYS A 165 3.54 -0.66 -13.27
C LYS A 165 5.02 -0.78 -13.68
N LEU A 166 5.93 -0.98 -12.73
CA LEU A 166 7.37 -1.05 -12.97
C LEU A 166 7.90 -2.46 -13.23
N ARG A 167 7.05 -3.49 -13.17
CA ARG A 167 7.45 -4.91 -13.19
C ARG A 167 8.26 -5.33 -14.43
N GLU A 168 8.10 -4.64 -15.57
CA GLU A 168 8.75 -5.02 -16.83
C GLU A 168 10.07 -4.29 -17.09
N GLU A 169 10.36 -3.19 -16.39
CA GLU A 169 11.54 -2.35 -16.65
C GLU A 169 12.85 -2.92 -16.07
N HIS A 170 12.75 -3.94 -15.22
CA HIS A 170 13.89 -4.57 -14.55
C HIS A 170 14.12 -6.02 -15.02
N LYS A 171 13.79 -6.35 -16.27
CA LYS A 171 14.22 -7.58 -16.95
C LYS A 171 15.62 -7.35 -17.57
N HIS A 172 16.69 -7.35 -16.77
CA HIS A 172 18.06 -7.27 -17.28
C HIS A 172 18.93 -8.38 -16.70
#